data_AF-A0A534R9S8-F1
#
_entry.id   AF-A0A534R9S8-F1
#
_cell.length_a   1.000
_cell.length_b   1.000
_cell.length_c   1.000
_cell.angle_alpha   90.00
_cell.angle_beta   90.00
_cell.angle_gamma   90.00
#
_symmetry.space_group_name_H-M   'P 1'
#
loop_
_entity.id
_entity.type
_entity.pdbx_description
1 polymer ?
#
loop_
_entity_poly.entity_id
_entity_poly.type
_entity_poly.pdbx_seq_one_letter_code
_entity_poly.pdbx_strand_id
1 'polypeptide(L)'
;MKDAPLPDRAYPSLLATAVFLAVGLMFLRGTSLAQSSPDPDHLKCYEVRRDFSSSHREIVDLFNKEFGPETGCQLITDASFFCTPTAKFSEHDPDGDDPRGRELQSDFLCYQVECERNPLRSIVVDDQFGQRLLEILDAKMLCTPTTRIPLTACEETAPACGGVCPPGETCEPSPFRGGCFCE
;
A
#
# COMPACT_ATOMS: atom_id res chain seq x y z
N MET A 1 7.13 -41.24 -103.15
CA MET A 1 8.08 -40.19 -102.73
C MET A 1 7.45 -39.49 -101.54
N LYS A 2 8.07 -39.64 -100.36
CA LYS A 2 7.71 -39.10 -99.04
C LYS A 2 6.40 -39.64 -98.48
N ASP A 3 6.42 -40.79 -97.82
CA ASP A 3 6.92 -41.10 -96.46
C ASP A 3 5.89 -40.81 -95.38
N ALA A 4 5.75 -41.82 -94.54
CA ALA A 4 4.71 -42.17 -93.60
C ALA A 4 4.47 -41.18 -92.45
N PRO A 5 3.29 -41.28 -91.80
CA PRO A 5 2.96 -40.58 -90.56
C PRO A 5 3.60 -41.27 -89.35
N LEU A 6 3.69 -40.56 -88.21
CA LEU A 6 3.62 -41.01 -86.79
C LEU A 6 4.31 -39.95 -85.90
N PRO A 7 4.15 -39.93 -84.54
CA PRO A 7 3.41 -40.88 -83.70
C PRO A 7 2.50 -40.25 -82.62
N ASP A 8 1.57 -41.07 -82.12
CA ASP A 8 1.10 -41.07 -80.74
C ASP A 8 2.26 -41.12 -79.74
N ARG A 9 2.23 -40.31 -78.69
CA ARG A 9 2.88 -40.61 -77.40
C ARG A 9 2.25 -39.72 -76.32
N ALA A 10 1.38 -40.31 -75.51
CA ALA A 10 1.71 -41.02 -74.28
C ALA A 10 1.99 -40.07 -73.11
N TYR A 11 1.07 -40.13 -72.14
CA TYR A 11 1.27 -39.69 -70.77
C TYR A 11 2.54 -40.31 -70.17
N PRO A 12 3.22 -39.60 -69.27
CA PRO A 12 3.37 -40.18 -67.95
C PRO A 12 3.00 -39.20 -66.85
N SER A 13 2.14 -39.68 -65.97
CA SER A 13 2.12 -39.37 -64.55
C SER A 13 3.54 -39.37 -63.97
N LEU A 14 3.93 -38.28 -63.31
CA LEU A 14 4.98 -38.28 -62.30
C LEU A 14 4.65 -37.25 -61.22
N LEU A 15 4.56 -37.80 -60.01
CA LEU A 15 4.38 -37.17 -58.71
C LEU A 15 5.31 -35.99 -58.49
N ALA A 16 4.76 -34.86 -58.01
CA ALA A 16 5.47 -33.95 -57.13
C ALA A 16 4.45 -33.23 -56.25
N THR A 17 4.01 -33.92 -55.21
CA THR A 17 3.44 -33.29 -54.01
C THR A 17 4.42 -32.24 -53.50
N ALA A 18 4.06 -30.97 -53.59
CA ALA A 18 4.72 -29.90 -52.88
C ALA A 18 3.67 -29.16 -52.05
N VAL A 19 3.33 -29.77 -50.92
CA VAL A 19 2.69 -29.13 -49.78
C VAL A 19 3.69 -28.10 -49.26
N PHE A 20 3.57 -26.85 -49.70
CA PHE A 20 4.23 -25.75 -49.00
C PHE A 20 3.23 -25.19 -47.98
N LEU A 21 3.33 -25.76 -46.78
CA LEU A 21 2.86 -25.16 -45.53
C LEU A 21 3.36 -23.71 -45.48
N ALA A 22 2.45 -22.75 -45.60
CA ALA A 22 2.72 -21.40 -45.11
C ALA A 22 2.77 -21.49 -43.58
N VAL A 23 3.97 -21.76 -43.08
CA VAL A 23 4.34 -21.74 -41.67
C VAL A 23 3.94 -20.39 -41.10
N GLY A 24 3.14 -20.43 -40.03
CA GLY A 24 2.47 -19.27 -39.46
C GLY A 24 3.45 -18.18 -39.04
N LEU A 25 3.05 -16.93 -39.29
CA LEU A 25 3.55 -15.81 -38.50
C LEU A 25 3.09 -16.04 -37.05
N MET A 26 3.98 -16.65 -36.26
CA MET A 26 3.88 -16.61 -34.80
C MET A 26 3.94 -15.15 -34.38
N PHE A 27 2.81 -14.64 -33.90
CA PHE A 27 2.79 -13.48 -33.02
C PHE A 27 3.67 -13.83 -31.81
N LEU A 28 4.91 -13.33 -31.78
CA LEU A 28 5.70 -13.22 -30.55
C LEU A 28 4.99 -12.18 -29.67
N ARG A 29 3.89 -12.61 -29.03
CA ARG A 29 3.36 -11.92 -27.86
C ARG A 29 4.40 -12.13 -26.77
N GLY A 30 5.25 -11.11 -26.57
CA GLY A 30 6.13 -11.07 -25.41
C GLY A 30 5.29 -11.34 -24.17
N THR A 31 5.64 -12.37 -23.43
CA THR A 31 5.08 -12.59 -22.09
C THR A 31 5.64 -11.49 -21.21
N SER A 32 4.89 -10.39 -21.07
CA SER A 32 5.10 -9.47 -19.97
C SER A 32 4.93 -10.27 -18.68
N LEU A 33 6.04 -10.59 -18.01
CA LEU A 33 5.98 -10.99 -16.60
C LEU A 33 5.46 -9.77 -15.85
N ALA A 34 4.16 -9.74 -15.59
CA ALA A 34 3.58 -8.83 -14.63
C ALA A 34 4.13 -9.25 -13.25
N GLN A 35 5.21 -8.63 -12.81
CA GLN A 35 5.63 -8.74 -11.42
C GLN A 35 4.56 -8.01 -10.59
N SER A 36 3.68 -8.76 -9.93
CA SER A 36 2.77 -8.20 -8.94
C SER A 36 3.61 -7.69 -7.78
N SER A 37 3.53 -6.39 -7.49
CA SER A 37 4.02 -5.88 -6.22
C SER A 37 3.24 -6.58 -5.09
N PRO A 38 3.88 -7.05 -4.01
CA PRO A 38 3.20 -7.53 -2.82
C PRO A 38 2.26 -6.45 -2.28
N ASP A 39 1.13 -6.90 -1.74
CA ASP A 39 0.15 -6.02 -1.10
C ASP A 39 0.78 -5.29 0.10
N PRO A 40 0.39 -4.04 0.38
CA PRO A 40 0.84 -3.33 1.56
C PRO A 40 0.13 -3.85 2.82
N ASP A 41 0.67 -4.90 3.41
CA ASP A 41 0.15 -5.60 4.59
C ASP A 41 1.01 -5.38 5.86
N HIS A 42 2.10 -4.63 5.74
CA HIS A 42 2.93 -4.17 6.84
C HIS A 42 2.69 -2.69 7.13
N LEU A 43 3.14 -2.21 8.29
CA LEU A 43 3.21 -0.78 8.61
C LEU A 43 4.66 -0.31 8.67
N LYS A 44 4.94 0.84 8.03
CA LYS A 44 6.17 1.61 8.26
C LYS A 44 5.83 2.86 9.06
N CYS A 45 6.44 3.00 10.23
CA CYS A 45 6.18 4.10 11.15
C CYS A 45 7.33 5.11 11.16
N TYR A 46 6.98 6.39 11.23
CA TYR A 46 7.88 7.53 11.28
C TYR A 46 7.65 8.29 12.58
N GLU A 47 8.73 8.59 13.30
CA GLU A 47 8.68 9.44 14.49
C GLU A 47 8.19 10.84 14.12
N VAL A 48 7.18 11.32 14.85
CA VAL A 48 6.67 12.67 14.70
C VAL A 48 7.57 13.60 15.52
N ARG A 49 8.42 14.36 14.83
CA ARG A 49 9.28 15.35 15.49
C ARG A 49 8.48 16.47 16.16
N ARG A 50 7.34 16.83 15.58
CA ARG A 50 6.45 17.90 16.05
C ARG A 50 5.05 17.71 15.49
N ASP A 51 4.08 17.68 16.39
CA ASP A 51 2.67 17.93 16.10
C ASP A 51 2.37 19.41 16.42
N PHE A 52 1.66 20.08 15.53
CA PHE A 52 1.25 21.48 15.74
C PHE A 52 -0.16 21.60 16.32
N SER A 53 -0.86 20.48 16.48
CA SER A 53 -2.10 20.41 17.24
C SER A 53 -1.87 20.76 18.71
N SER A 54 -2.88 21.32 19.37
CA SER A 54 -2.83 21.52 20.81
C SER A 54 -2.89 20.16 21.51
N SER A 55 -1.82 19.80 22.22
CA SER A 55 -1.79 18.60 23.05
C SER A 55 -2.69 18.75 24.28
N HIS A 56 -3.47 17.72 24.56
CA HIS A 56 -4.30 17.57 25.75
C HIS A 56 -4.42 16.10 26.14
N ARG A 57 -5.09 15.84 27.26
CA ARG A 57 -5.37 14.48 27.74
C ARG A 57 -6.85 14.18 27.59
N GLU A 58 -7.16 13.04 26.99
CA GLU A 58 -8.51 12.49 26.90
C GLU A 58 -8.62 11.21 27.72
N ILE A 59 -9.79 10.99 28.32
CA ILE A 59 -10.09 9.73 28.99
C ILE A 59 -10.76 8.80 27.99
N VAL A 60 -10.18 7.63 27.77
CA VAL A 60 -10.67 6.63 26.82
C VAL A 60 -10.78 5.26 27.47
N ASP A 61 -11.71 4.46 26.98
CA ASP A 61 -11.86 3.05 27.33
C ASP A 61 -11.47 2.21 26.11
N LEU A 62 -10.51 1.31 26.28
CA LEU A 62 -9.96 0.46 25.22
C LEU A 62 -10.48 -0.96 25.35
N PHE A 63 -10.97 -1.51 24.23
CA PHE A 63 -11.56 -2.85 24.19
C PHE A 63 -10.97 -3.65 23.04
N ASN A 64 -10.55 -4.88 23.33
CA ASN A 64 -10.30 -5.91 22.33
C ASN A 64 -10.73 -7.28 22.89
N LYS A 65 -10.83 -8.27 22.01
CA LYS A 65 -11.35 -9.60 22.38
C LYS A 65 -10.32 -10.45 23.13
N GLU A 66 -9.03 -10.15 22.98
CA GLU A 66 -7.92 -10.93 23.50
C GLU A 66 -7.59 -10.60 24.97
N PHE A 67 -7.68 -9.31 25.33
CA PHE A 67 -7.10 -8.79 26.57
C PHE A 67 -8.12 -8.19 27.55
N GLY A 68 -9.39 -8.15 27.16
CA GLY A 68 -10.45 -7.55 27.95
C GLY A 68 -10.43 -6.01 27.92
N PRO A 69 -11.28 -5.35 28.72
CA PRO A 69 -11.37 -3.90 28.75
C PRO A 69 -10.24 -3.26 29.58
N GLU A 70 -9.73 -2.12 29.12
CA GLU A 70 -8.87 -1.22 29.87
C GLU A 70 -9.56 0.14 29.93
N THR A 71 -10.12 0.50 31.10
CA THR A 71 -10.99 1.68 31.26
C THR A 71 -10.28 2.83 31.94
N GLY A 72 -10.68 4.06 31.63
CA GLY A 72 -10.15 5.26 32.27
C GLY A 72 -8.72 5.60 31.88
N CYS A 73 -8.25 5.11 30.73
CA CYS A 73 -6.90 5.38 30.25
C CYS A 73 -6.75 6.84 29.81
N GLN A 74 -5.60 7.43 30.10
CA GLN A 74 -5.26 8.77 29.62
C GLN A 74 -4.57 8.68 28.26
N LEU A 75 -5.26 9.13 27.22
CA LEU A 75 -4.74 9.33 25.88
C LEU A 75 -4.09 10.71 25.78
N ILE A 76 -2.82 10.78 25.40
CA ILE A 76 -2.12 12.05 25.16
C ILE A 76 -2.24 12.37 23.67
N THR A 77 -2.92 13.45 23.30
CA THR A 77 -3.28 13.77 21.90
C THR A 77 -2.14 14.34 21.06
N ASP A 78 -0.91 14.28 21.56
CA ASP A 78 0.31 14.59 20.81
C ASP A 78 0.76 13.33 20.05
N ALA A 79 0.70 13.36 18.72
CA ALA A 79 1.03 12.19 17.91
C ALA A 79 2.52 11.82 18.06
N SER A 80 2.82 10.57 18.40
CA SER A 80 4.20 10.08 18.54
C SER A 80 4.73 9.46 17.24
N PHE A 81 3.87 8.75 16.49
CA PHE A 81 4.23 8.14 15.21
C PHE A 81 3.15 8.34 14.15
N PHE A 82 3.60 8.52 12.92
CA PHE A 82 2.78 8.39 11.72
C PHE A 82 3.14 7.07 11.01
N CYS A 83 2.18 6.15 10.91
CA CYS A 83 2.37 4.85 10.30
C CYS A 83 1.59 4.75 8.99
N THR A 84 2.22 4.25 7.93
CA THR A 84 1.59 4.08 6.61
C THR A 84 1.74 2.63 6.15
N PRO A 85 0.75 2.06 5.43
CA PRO A 85 0.86 0.75 4.82
C PRO A 85 2.12 0.66 3.94
N THR A 86 2.83 -0.46 4.04
CA THR A 86 4.04 -0.73 3.26
C THR A 86 4.05 -2.18 2.78
N ALA A 87 4.55 -2.39 1.58
CA ALA A 87 5.03 -3.71 1.16
C ALA A 87 6.45 -3.91 1.69
N LYS A 88 6.77 -5.13 2.11
CA LYS A 88 8.12 -5.54 2.49
C LYS A 88 8.65 -6.51 1.44
N PHE A 89 9.89 -6.29 1.02
CA PHE A 89 10.63 -7.19 0.14
C PHE A 89 11.93 -7.60 0.82
N SER A 90 12.33 -8.84 0.64
CA SER A 90 13.60 -9.36 1.13
C SER A 90 14.24 -10.24 0.06
N GLU A 91 15.49 -9.96 -0.33
CA GLU A 91 16.25 -10.83 -1.23
C GLU A 91 16.52 -12.22 -0.62
N HIS A 92 16.45 -12.31 0.72
CA HIS A 92 16.60 -13.57 1.47
C HIS A 92 15.29 -14.35 1.59
N ASP A 93 14.19 -13.81 1.07
CA ASP A 93 12.91 -14.49 0.93
C ASP A 93 12.41 -14.34 -0.52
N PRO A 94 13.11 -14.96 -1.49
CA PRO A 94 12.74 -14.85 -2.91
C PRO A 94 11.40 -15.54 -3.23
N ASP A 95 11.00 -16.50 -2.39
CA ASP A 95 9.78 -17.29 -2.56
C ASP A 95 8.55 -16.61 -1.91
N GLY A 96 8.76 -15.63 -1.01
CA GLY A 96 7.70 -14.86 -0.37
C GLY A 96 6.99 -15.64 0.74
N ASP A 97 7.71 -16.50 1.44
CA ASP A 97 7.19 -17.35 2.51
C ASP A 97 6.95 -16.56 3.81
N ASP A 98 7.36 -15.29 3.89
CA ASP A 98 7.01 -14.37 4.99
C ASP A 98 5.48 -14.35 5.20
N PRO A 99 4.96 -14.68 6.40
CA PRO A 99 3.53 -14.64 6.70
C PRO A 99 2.88 -13.32 6.27
N ARG A 100 1.88 -13.42 5.41
CA ARG A 100 1.18 -12.27 4.83
C ARG A 100 -0.07 -11.93 5.62
N GLY A 101 -0.27 -10.64 5.85
CA GLY A 101 -1.45 -10.09 6.47
C GLY A 101 -2.56 -9.83 5.46
N ARG A 102 -3.68 -9.27 5.95
CA ARG A 102 -4.65 -8.61 5.07
C ARG A 102 -4.08 -7.27 4.63
N GLU A 103 -4.39 -6.86 3.41
CA GLU A 103 -4.04 -5.53 2.90
C GLU A 103 -4.55 -4.42 3.83
N LEU A 104 -3.68 -3.46 4.14
CA LEU A 104 -3.98 -2.30 4.95
C LEU A 104 -4.30 -1.09 4.05
N GLN A 105 -5.43 -0.44 4.29
CA GLN A 105 -5.92 0.66 3.45
C GLN A 105 -5.80 2.05 4.09
N SER A 106 -5.43 2.12 5.37
CA SER A 106 -5.42 3.37 6.13
C SER A 106 -4.03 3.67 6.66
N ASP A 107 -3.68 4.95 6.63
CA ASP A 107 -2.61 5.49 7.45
C ASP A 107 -3.09 5.56 8.91
N PHE A 108 -2.16 5.63 9.86
CA PHE A 108 -2.46 5.74 11.29
C PHE A 108 -1.62 6.82 11.97
N LEU A 109 -2.24 7.54 12.90
CA LEU A 109 -1.52 8.31 13.93
C LEU A 109 -1.55 7.52 15.23
N CYS A 110 -0.38 7.32 15.82
CA CYS A 110 -0.21 6.60 17.08
C CYS A 110 0.11 7.55 18.22
N TYR A 111 -0.66 7.44 19.29
CA TYR A 111 -0.63 8.29 20.47
C TYR A 111 -0.24 7.49 21.70
N GLN A 112 0.44 8.13 22.64
CA GLN A 112 0.74 7.52 23.93
C GLN A 112 -0.53 7.35 24.76
N VAL A 113 -0.62 6.20 25.43
CA VAL A 113 -1.69 5.90 26.39
C VAL A 113 -1.10 5.50 27.73
N GLU A 114 -1.67 6.02 28.80
CA GLU A 114 -1.38 5.66 30.18
C GLU A 114 -2.62 5.02 30.81
N CYS A 115 -2.59 3.71 31.00
CA CYS A 115 -3.66 2.95 31.67
C CYS A 115 -3.26 2.55 33.09
N GLU A 116 -4.26 2.20 33.91
CA GLU A 116 -4.00 1.50 35.17
C GLU A 116 -3.37 0.12 34.90
N ARG A 117 -2.63 -0.41 35.88
CA ARG A 117 -1.99 -1.71 35.75
C ARG A 117 -3.04 -2.81 35.63
N ASN A 118 -3.05 -3.49 34.50
CA ASN A 118 -3.86 -4.67 34.28
C ASN A 118 -3.15 -5.95 34.75
N PRO A 119 -3.90 -7.02 35.07
CA PRO A 119 -3.33 -8.33 35.31
C PRO A 119 -2.44 -8.78 34.15
N LEU A 120 -1.37 -9.52 34.47
CA LEU A 120 -0.49 -10.11 33.47
C LEU A 120 -1.28 -11.09 32.59
N ARG A 121 -1.16 -10.94 31.27
CA ARG A 121 -1.81 -11.79 30.26
C ARG A 121 -0.75 -12.47 29.43
N SER A 122 -1.06 -13.61 28.81
CA SER A 122 -0.12 -14.32 27.94
C SER A 122 -0.77 -14.76 26.64
N ILE A 123 -0.01 -14.68 25.53
CA ILE A 123 -0.44 -15.13 24.21
C ILE A 123 0.67 -15.92 23.53
N VAL A 124 0.29 -16.87 22.68
CA VAL A 124 1.22 -17.51 21.75
C VAL A 124 1.01 -16.92 20.37
N VAL A 125 2.08 -16.45 19.75
CA VAL A 125 2.07 -15.91 18.38
C VAL A 125 3.01 -16.74 17.51
N ASP A 126 2.74 -16.77 16.21
CA ASP A 126 3.62 -17.32 15.19
C ASP A 126 3.81 -16.24 14.12
N ASP A 127 5.06 -15.94 13.80
CA ASP A 127 5.42 -14.91 12.83
C ASP A 127 6.62 -15.37 12.00
N GLN A 128 7.16 -14.47 11.16
CA GLN A 128 8.28 -14.77 10.30
C GLN A 128 9.59 -15.18 11.02
N PHE A 129 9.63 -15.12 12.35
CA PHE A 129 10.75 -15.57 13.17
C PHE A 129 10.39 -16.79 14.03
N GLY A 130 9.20 -17.36 13.84
CA GLY A 130 8.70 -18.55 14.49
C GLY A 130 7.85 -18.30 15.74
N GLN A 131 7.37 -19.41 16.31
CA GLN A 131 6.43 -19.39 17.42
C GLN A 131 7.05 -18.95 18.75
N ARG A 132 6.33 -18.09 19.50
CA ARG A 132 6.76 -17.63 20.83
C ARG A 132 5.61 -17.28 21.78
N LEU A 133 5.86 -17.45 23.07
CA LEU A 133 5.00 -17.01 24.18
C LEU A 133 5.35 -15.57 24.57
N LEU A 134 4.36 -14.69 24.59
CA LEU A 134 4.49 -13.28 24.98
C LEU A 134 3.71 -13.00 26.26
N GLU A 135 4.28 -12.18 27.13
CA GLU A 135 3.62 -11.62 28.31
C GLU A 135 3.18 -10.18 28.02
N ILE A 136 1.90 -9.89 28.26
CA ILE A 136 1.21 -8.67 27.83
C ILE A 136 0.76 -7.88 29.06
N LEU A 137 1.27 -6.65 29.18
CA LEU A 137 0.90 -5.66 30.18
C LEU A 137 -0.18 -4.72 29.62
N ASP A 138 -0.37 -3.55 30.24
CA ASP A 138 -1.32 -2.54 29.82
C ASP A 138 -0.94 -1.86 28.49
N ALA A 139 -1.94 -1.37 27.74
CA ALA A 139 -1.71 -0.65 26.49
C ALA A 139 -0.86 0.61 26.70
N LYS A 140 0.14 0.81 25.83
CA LYS A 140 1.04 1.97 25.85
C LYS A 140 0.85 2.92 24.67
N MET A 141 0.23 2.43 23.60
CA MET A 141 0.00 3.17 22.37
C MET A 141 -1.38 2.85 21.82
N LEU A 142 -2.08 3.86 21.32
CA LEU A 142 -3.29 3.72 20.51
C LEU A 142 -3.02 4.29 19.12
N CYS A 143 -3.07 3.44 18.10
CA CYS A 143 -2.99 3.85 16.70
C CYS A 143 -4.39 3.99 16.11
N THR A 144 -4.72 5.19 15.64
CA THR A 144 -6.05 5.51 15.08
C THR A 144 -5.95 5.78 13.59
N PRO A 145 -6.93 5.36 12.77
CA PRO A 145 -6.93 5.63 11.34
C PRO A 145 -6.88 7.14 11.05
N THR A 146 -6.12 7.53 10.03
CA THR A 146 -6.05 8.91 9.55
C THR A 146 -6.10 8.96 8.02
N THR A 147 -6.36 10.15 7.49
CA THR A 147 -6.35 10.43 6.05
C THR A 147 -5.47 11.63 5.80
N ARG A 148 -4.55 11.52 4.83
CA ARG A 148 -3.74 12.66 4.39
C ARG A 148 -4.63 13.67 3.67
N ILE A 149 -4.59 14.92 4.13
CA ILE A 149 -5.16 16.05 3.42
C ILE A 149 -4.06 16.60 2.50
N PRO A 150 -4.24 16.60 1.17
CA PRO A 150 -3.28 17.22 0.27
C PRO A 150 -3.09 18.69 0.64
N LEU A 151 -1.83 19.12 0.77
CA LEU A 151 -1.52 20.55 0.82
C LEU A 151 -1.87 21.11 -0.56
N THR A 152 -3.05 21.72 -0.68
CA THR A 152 -3.41 22.44 -1.89
C THR A 152 -2.46 23.63 -1.99
N ALA A 153 -1.83 23.84 -3.14
CA ALA A 153 -1.10 25.08 -3.38
C ALA A 153 -2.08 26.22 -3.17
N CYS A 154 -1.72 27.20 -2.33
CA CYS A 154 -2.55 28.36 -2.13
C CYS A 154 -2.59 29.12 -3.45
N GLU A 155 -3.72 29.03 -4.14
CA GLU A 155 -4.05 29.99 -5.18
C GLU A 155 -4.61 31.23 -4.48
N GLU A 156 -4.27 32.42 -4.98
CA GLU A 156 -4.88 33.71 -4.60
C GLU A 156 -6.36 33.78 -5.04
N THR A 157 -7.11 32.69 -4.88
CA THR A 157 -8.52 32.58 -5.21
C THR A 157 -9.32 32.36 -3.92
N ALA A 158 -10.46 33.04 -3.84
CA ALA A 158 -11.31 33.12 -2.66
C ALA A 158 -11.65 31.79 -1.94
N PRO A 159 -11.70 30.59 -2.58
CA PRO A 159 -11.99 29.35 -1.85
C PRO A 159 -10.85 28.89 -0.94
N ALA A 160 -9.60 29.20 -1.25
CA ALA A 160 -8.44 28.61 -0.56
C ALA A 160 -8.22 29.20 0.84
N CYS A 161 -8.38 30.52 0.98
CA CYS A 161 -8.19 31.27 2.24
C CYS A 161 -9.51 31.67 2.93
N GLY A 162 -10.64 31.06 2.53
CA GLY A 162 -11.97 31.41 3.07
C GLY A 162 -12.49 32.79 2.63
N GLY A 163 -11.85 33.41 1.63
CA GLY A 163 -12.22 34.71 1.06
C GLY A 163 -11.04 35.42 0.37
N VAL A 164 -11.25 36.68 0.03
CA VAL A 164 -10.17 37.61 -0.37
C VAL A 164 -9.45 38.08 0.89
N CYS A 165 -8.12 38.01 0.91
CA CYS A 165 -7.35 38.46 2.08
C CYS A 165 -7.47 39.98 2.32
N PRO A 166 -7.45 40.42 3.58
CA PRO A 166 -7.39 41.83 3.94
C PRO A 166 -6.22 42.56 3.26
N PRO A 167 -6.29 43.89 3.07
CA PRO A 167 -5.19 44.65 2.50
C PRO A 167 -3.90 44.49 3.31
N GLY A 168 -2.86 43.97 2.66
CA GLY A 168 -1.54 43.76 3.27
C GLY A 168 -1.24 42.31 3.68
N GLU A 169 -2.23 41.41 3.59
CA GLU A 169 -2.05 39.98 3.81
C GLU A 169 -2.03 39.22 2.48
N THR A 170 -1.29 38.12 2.42
CA THR A 170 -1.23 37.20 1.26
C THR A 170 -1.73 35.82 1.64
N CYS A 171 -2.30 35.09 0.69
CA CYS A 171 -2.84 33.76 0.94
C CYS A 171 -1.69 32.73 0.97
N GLU A 172 -1.17 32.43 2.16
CA GLU A 172 0.01 31.57 2.33
C GLU A 172 -0.34 30.21 2.96
N PRO A 173 0.40 29.15 2.60
CA PRO A 173 0.23 27.85 3.24
C PRO A 173 0.75 27.91 4.67
N SER A 174 -0.12 27.65 5.65
CA SER A 174 0.26 27.66 7.06
C SER A 174 0.77 26.27 7.48
N PRO A 175 2.08 26.09 7.75
CA PRO A 175 2.63 24.79 8.14
C PRO A 175 2.15 24.33 9.52
N PHE A 176 1.59 25.25 10.31
CA PHE A 176 1.09 25.00 11.67
C PHE A 176 -0.36 24.50 11.68
N ARG A 177 -1.20 25.06 10.80
CA ARG A 177 -2.64 24.81 10.81
C ARG A 177 -3.07 23.79 9.76
N GLY A 178 -2.25 23.57 8.73
CA GLY A 178 -2.60 22.75 7.57
C GLY A 178 -3.65 23.46 6.70
N GLY A 179 -3.28 23.80 5.46
CA GLY A 179 -4.13 24.58 4.54
C GLY A 179 -3.63 26.02 4.36
N CYS A 180 -4.48 26.87 3.77
CA CYS A 180 -4.14 28.24 3.40
C CYS A 180 -4.85 29.25 4.31
N PHE A 181 -4.11 30.27 4.76
CA PHE A 181 -4.64 31.34 5.61
C PHE A 181 -4.06 32.69 5.15
N CYS A 182 -4.78 33.78 5.42
CA CYS A 182 -4.26 35.11 5.20
C CYS A 182 -3.26 35.44 6.33
N GLU A 183 -2.03 35.80 5.94
CA GLU A 183 -0.90 36.16 6.82
C GLU A 183 -0.21 37.43 6.32
#